data_AF-A0AAD5W9T2-F1
#
_entry.id   AF-A0AAD5W9T2-F1
#
_cell.length_a   1.000
_cell.length_b   1.000
_cell.length_c   1.000
_cell.angle_alpha   90.00
_cell.angle_beta   90.00
_cell.angle_gamma   90.00
#
_symmetry.space_group_name_H-M   'P 1'
#
loop_
_entity.id
_entity.type
_entity.pdbx_description
1 polymer ?
#
loop_
_entity_poly.entity_id
_entity_poly.type
_entity_poly.pdbx_seq_one_letter_code
_entity_poly.pdbx_strand_id
1 'polypeptide(L)'
;MASGHPALTPEIGPDGLARDSPVIAYTEKIIEAEQLQLKKYIQENYSKIRDVERELESLNLEMKLTAGPKKAALEHLRKKIEIATERIRVAKLKEEQAKKAWEAAQQALKDEEAAKQKLCDDLNNLVQESAASQYARLEELKKRLEALNPSKISAEASPDKTQIPASIPAPATVQEPTPANISTTTPQNPTNISSNKVEAQNQRRPTTEAKEKRKPQNSGRGGRGSLILSKGSGNGGSGWTGAGFDVDLNS
;
A
#
# COMPACT_ATOMS: atom_id res chain seq x y z
N MET A 1 59.71 -70.80 16.26
CA MET A 1 60.67 -71.10 15.18
C MET A 1 61.52 -69.86 14.98
N ALA A 2 62.85 -69.98 14.98
CA ALA A 2 63.75 -68.86 14.73
C ALA A 2 64.40 -69.06 13.35
N SER A 3 64.04 -68.19 12.39
CA SER A 3 64.70 -68.15 11.09
C SER A 3 66.07 -67.50 11.24
N GLY A 4 67.13 -68.31 11.28
CA GLY A 4 68.49 -67.80 11.37
C GLY A 4 68.83 -66.93 10.17
N HIS A 5 69.16 -65.65 10.40
CA HIS A 5 69.67 -64.78 9.36
C HIS A 5 71.06 -65.26 8.95
N PRO A 6 71.37 -65.41 7.64
CA PRO A 6 72.72 -65.66 7.21
C PRO A 6 73.59 -64.46 7.58
N ALA A 7 74.64 -64.68 8.36
CA ALA A 7 75.60 -63.63 8.66
C ALA A 7 76.43 -63.33 7.41
N LEU A 8 76.01 -62.32 6.64
CA LEU A 8 76.70 -61.88 5.44
C LEU A 8 77.99 -61.12 5.81
N THR A 9 79.02 -61.87 6.21
CA THR A 9 80.38 -61.35 6.41
C THR A 9 80.95 -60.79 5.10
N PRO A 10 81.59 -59.61 5.10
CA PRO A 10 82.21 -59.08 3.88
C PRO A 10 83.33 -59.99 3.37
N GLU A 11 83.47 -60.07 2.06
CA GLU A 11 84.46 -60.91 1.38
C GLU A 11 85.79 -60.15 1.30
N ILE A 12 86.83 -60.62 2.00
CA ILE A 12 88.11 -59.93 2.06
C ILE A 12 88.89 -60.23 0.76
N GLY A 13 89.17 -59.17 -0.01
CA GLY A 13 89.91 -59.28 -1.27
C GLY A 13 91.40 -59.59 -1.08
N PRO A 14 92.11 -59.94 -2.17
CA PRO A 14 93.57 -60.18 -2.15
C PRO A 14 94.39 -58.91 -1.86
N ASP A 15 93.73 -57.74 -1.85
CA ASP A 15 94.22 -56.43 -1.42
C ASP A 15 94.09 -56.21 0.11
N GLY A 16 93.52 -57.17 0.84
CA GLY A 16 93.26 -57.06 2.29
C GLY A 16 92.07 -56.16 2.64
N LEU A 17 91.32 -55.68 1.64
CA LEU A 17 90.17 -54.82 1.83
C LEU A 17 88.89 -55.67 1.93
N ALA A 18 88.03 -55.33 2.90
CA ALA A 18 86.68 -55.88 2.97
C ALA A 18 85.87 -55.40 1.77
N ARG A 19 85.29 -56.34 1.01
CA ARG A 19 84.37 -56.06 -0.09
C ARG A 19 82.97 -56.50 0.31
N ASP A 20 82.00 -55.61 0.12
CA ASP A 20 80.61 -55.93 0.44
C ASP A 20 80.08 -57.01 -0.50
N SER A 21 79.35 -57.97 0.07
CA SER A 21 78.70 -59.00 -0.73
C SER A 21 77.74 -58.33 -1.73
N PRO A 22 77.70 -58.74 -3.01
CA PRO A 22 76.84 -58.09 -4.01
C PRO A 22 75.36 -58.01 -3.63
N VAL A 23 74.89 -58.92 -2.77
CA VAL A 23 73.53 -58.90 -2.22
C VAL A 23 73.34 -57.73 -1.23
N ILE A 24 74.32 -57.45 -0.36
CA ILE A 24 74.28 -56.32 0.60
C ILE A 24 74.24 -55.00 -0.17
N ALA A 25 75.19 -54.78 -1.08
CA ALA A 25 75.27 -53.53 -1.84
C ALA A 25 74.01 -53.28 -2.71
N TYR A 26 73.35 -54.36 -3.18
CA TYR A 26 72.07 -54.26 -3.87
C TYR A 26 70.90 -53.91 -2.92
N THR A 27 70.80 -54.52 -1.74
CA THR A 27 69.74 -54.21 -0.77
C THR A 27 69.92 -52.83 -0.14
N GLU A 28 71.14 -52.40 0.15
CA GLU A 28 71.45 -51.07 0.65
C GLU A 28 71.01 -49.98 -0.34
N LYS A 29 71.33 -50.15 -1.62
CA LYS A 29 70.88 -49.25 -2.70
C LYS A 29 69.36 -49.15 -2.84
N ILE A 30 68.61 -50.22 -2.52
CA ILE A 30 67.14 -50.18 -2.45
C ILE A 30 66.69 -49.36 -1.23
N ILE A 31 67.28 -49.62 -0.06
CA ILE A 31 66.96 -48.91 1.19
C ILE A 31 67.26 -47.41 1.06
N GLU A 32 68.36 -47.01 0.41
CA GLU A 32 68.66 -45.61 0.10
C GLU A 32 67.59 -44.97 -0.79
N ALA A 33 67.17 -45.66 -1.86
CA ALA A 33 66.14 -45.17 -2.78
C ALA A 33 64.78 -45.02 -2.08
N GLU A 34 64.37 -46.00 -1.27
CA GLU A 34 63.14 -45.94 -0.47
C GLU A 34 63.21 -44.82 0.59
N GLN A 35 64.34 -44.65 1.28
CA GLN A 35 64.53 -43.52 2.19
C GLN A 35 64.45 -42.17 1.49
N LEU A 36 65.02 -42.04 0.28
CA LEU A 36 64.99 -40.80 -0.50
C LEU A 36 63.57 -40.49 -0.98
N GLN A 37 62.83 -41.51 -1.43
CA GLN A 37 61.40 -41.40 -1.77
C GLN A 37 60.56 -41.00 -0.55
N LEU A 38 60.80 -41.62 0.62
CA LEU A 38 60.09 -41.29 1.85
C LEU A 38 60.39 -39.87 2.33
N LYS A 39 61.65 -39.42 2.29
CA LYS A 39 62.05 -38.03 2.61
C LYS A 39 61.34 -37.04 1.68
N LYS A 40 61.28 -37.32 0.37
CA LYS A 40 60.54 -36.51 -0.60
C LYS A 40 59.02 -36.48 -0.30
N TYR A 41 58.41 -37.63 -0.05
CA TYR A 41 56.98 -37.73 0.27
C TYR A 41 56.61 -36.96 1.55
N ILE A 42 57.45 -37.06 2.60
CA ILE A 42 57.29 -36.31 3.85
C ILE A 42 57.40 -34.81 3.59
N GLN A 43 58.43 -34.36 2.85
CA GLN A 43 58.60 -32.94 2.49
C GLN A 43 57.41 -32.40 1.68
N GLU A 44 56.89 -33.19 0.75
CA GLU A 44 55.74 -32.81 -0.08
C GLU A 44 54.45 -32.69 0.75
N ASN A 45 54.20 -33.60 1.69
CA ASN A 45 53.06 -33.51 2.61
C ASN A 45 53.18 -32.33 3.57
N TYR A 46 54.34 -32.11 4.19
CA TYR A 46 54.57 -30.91 5.02
C TYR A 46 54.54 -29.60 4.23
N SER A 47 54.65 -29.63 2.91
CA SER A 47 54.41 -28.46 2.06
C SER A 47 52.91 -28.25 1.86
N LYS A 48 52.19 -29.28 1.40
CA LYS A 48 50.72 -29.26 1.21
C LYS A 48 49.95 -28.86 2.48
N ILE A 49 50.37 -29.32 3.66
CA ILE A 49 49.77 -28.93 4.94
C ILE A 49 49.90 -27.40 5.14
N ARG A 50 51.11 -26.84 4.97
CA ARG A 50 51.35 -25.39 5.08
C ARG A 50 50.72 -24.56 3.96
N ASP A 51 50.38 -25.17 2.82
CA ASP A 51 49.61 -24.52 1.77
C ASP A 51 48.13 -24.40 2.21
N VAL A 52 47.54 -25.51 2.67
CA VAL A 52 46.15 -25.55 3.19
C VAL A 52 45.98 -24.68 4.45
N GLU A 53 46.96 -24.66 5.36
CA GLU A 53 46.95 -23.78 6.54
C GLU A 53 46.87 -22.31 6.14
N ARG A 54 47.67 -21.88 5.15
CA ARG A 54 47.65 -20.50 4.63
C ARG A 54 46.35 -20.16 3.91
N GLU A 55 45.77 -21.09 3.16
CA GLU A 55 44.45 -20.90 2.54
C GLU A 55 43.34 -20.75 3.59
N LEU A 56 43.36 -21.56 4.66
CA LEU A 56 42.41 -21.47 5.77
C LEU A 56 42.56 -20.16 6.56
N GLU A 57 43.78 -19.68 6.79
CA GLU A 57 44.03 -18.38 7.40
C GLU A 57 43.52 -17.23 6.53
N SER A 58 43.78 -17.28 5.22
CA SER A 58 43.29 -16.30 4.24
C SER A 58 41.76 -16.25 4.19
N LEU A 59 41.09 -17.40 4.08
CA LEU A 59 39.63 -17.51 4.04
C LEU A 59 38.99 -17.02 5.35
N ASN A 60 39.61 -17.32 6.50
CA ASN A 60 39.18 -16.84 7.81
C ASN A 60 39.29 -15.30 7.93
N LEU A 61 40.36 -14.71 7.37
CA LEU A 61 40.52 -13.25 7.29
C LEU A 61 39.45 -12.62 6.37
N GLU A 62 39.23 -13.18 5.18
CA GLU A 62 38.19 -12.70 4.25
C GLU A 62 36.79 -12.76 4.91
N MET A 63 36.46 -13.87 5.57
CA MET A 63 35.20 -14.01 6.30
C MET A 63 35.03 -12.93 7.38
N LYS A 64 36.09 -12.62 8.14
CA LYS A 64 36.06 -11.55 9.16
C LYS A 64 35.86 -10.17 8.55
N LEU A 65 36.55 -9.86 7.45
CA LEU A 65 36.46 -8.57 6.76
C LEU A 65 35.09 -8.37 6.08
N THR A 66 34.52 -9.41 5.48
CA THR A 66 33.24 -9.36 4.76
C THR A 66 32.01 -9.44 5.68
N ALA A 67 32.12 -10.09 6.84
CA ALA A 67 31.01 -10.24 7.79
C ALA A 67 30.52 -8.88 8.35
N GLY A 68 31.43 -7.94 8.63
CA GLY A 68 31.10 -6.63 9.18
C GLY A 68 30.13 -5.81 8.30
N PRO A 69 30.51 -5.45 7.06
CA PRO A 69 29.64 -4.72 6.14
C PRO A 69 28.32 -5.43 5.84
N LYS A 70 28.36 -6.76 5.66
CA LYS A 70 27.16 -7.58 5.39
C LYS A 70 26.19 -7.56 6.57
N LYS A 71 26.68 -7.70 7.81
CA LYS A 71 25.87 -7.63 9.03
C LYS A 71 25.28 -6.23 9.23
N ALA A 72 26.08 -5.18 9.04
CA ALA A 72 25.62 -3.79 9.16
C ALA A 72 24.49 -3.46 8.17
N ALA A 73 24.60 -3.91 6.91
CA ALA A 73 23.55 -3.76 5.91
C ALA A 73 22.25 -4.49 6.31
N LEU A 74 22.35 -5.73 6.81
CA LEU A 74 21.19 -6.50 7.28
C LEU A 74 20.50 -5.87 8.50
N GLU A 75 21.27 -5.38 9.48
CA GLU A 75 20.70 -4.65 10.63
C GLU A 75 20.01 -3.34 10.23
N HIS A 76 20.59 -2.60 9.28
CA HIS A 76 20.00 -1.38 8.74
C HIS A 76 18.68 -1.66 8.00
N LEU A 77 18.60 -2.75 7.23
CA LEU A 77 17.36 -3.20 6.60
C LEU A 77 16.32 -3.63 7.65
N ARG A 78 16.72 -4.38 8.69
CA ARG A 78 15.83 -4.75 9.80
C ARG A 78 15.23 -3.52 10.49
N LYS A 79 16.07 -2.54 10.85
CA LYS A 79 15.64 -1.26 11.47
C LYS A 79 14.70 -0.46 10.55
N LYS A 80 14.92 -0.49 9.23
CA LYS A 80 14.00 0.11 8.24
C LYS A 80 12.64 -0.60 8.19
N ILE A 81 12.60 -1.93 8.24
CA ILE A 81 11.36 -2.73 8.25
C ILE A 81 10.57 -2.47 9.55
N GLU A 82 11.26 -2.38 10.69
CA GLU A 82 10.67 -2.06 11.99
C GLU A 82 10.00 -0.67 12.01
N ILE A 83 10.73 0.37 11.55
CA ILE A 83 10.19 1.73 11.40
C ILE A 83 9.03 1.79 10.39
N ALA A 84 9.10 1.02 9.29
CA ALA A 84 8.01 0.95 8.32
C ALA A 84 6.75 0.27 8.90
N THR A 85 6.94 -0.79 9.68
CA THR A 85 5.84 -1.53 10.34
C THR A 85 5.11 -0.63 11.34
N GLU A 86 5.83 0.13 12.16
CA GLU A 86 5.20 1.06 13.11
C GLU A 86 4.49 2.23 12.40
N ARG A 87 5.06 2.74 11.29
CA ARG A 87 4.37 3.73 10.44
C ARG A 87 3.07 3.18 9.86
N ILE A 88 3.04 1.91 9.44
CA ILE A 88 1.82 1.24 8.97
C ILE A 88 0.80 1.10 10.12
N ARG A 89 1.24 0.76 11.33
CA ARG A 89 0.35 0.67 12.52
C ARG A 89 -0.30 2.02 12.83
N VAL A 90 0.47 3.10 12.83
CA VAL A 90 -0.04 4.47 13.05
C VAL A 90 -0.95 4.94 11.91
N ALA A 91 -0.66 4.55 10.66
CA ALA A 91 -1.52 4.86 9.51
C ALA A 91 -2.89 4.16 9.63
N LYS A 92 -2.91 2.86 9.95
CA LYS A 92 -4.15 2.09 10.16
C LYS A 92 -5.02 2.65 11.28
N LEU A 93 -4.43 3.05 12.40
CA LEU A 93 -5.19 3.67 13.50
C LEU A 93 -5.89 4.97 13.06
N LYS A 94 -5.26 5.75 12.17
CA LYS A 94 -5.87 6.96 11.58
C LYS A 94 -6.93 6.62 10.53
N GLU A 95 -6.72 5.56 9.74
CA GLU A 95 -7.70 5.02 8.78
C GLU A 95 -8.99 4.59 9.50
N GLU A 96 -8.88 3.82 10.59
CA GLU A 96 -10.02 3.40 11.42
C GLU A 96 -10.75 4.59 12.06
N GLN A 97 -10.01 5.59 12.57
CA GLN A 97 -10.60 6.82 13.12
C GLN A 97 -11.34 7.64 12.06
N ALA A 98 -10.74 7.82 10.87
CA ALA A 98 -11.37 8.53 9.76
C ALA A 98 -12.61 7.79 9.24
N LYS A 99 -12.54 6.46 9.14
CA LYS A 99 -13.68 5.61 8.75
C LYS A 99 -14.83 5.75 9.75
N LYS A 100 -14.56 5.65 11.07
CA LYS A 100 -15.59 5.82 12.11
C LYS A 100 -16.25 7.21 12.06
N ALA A 101 -15.46 8.27 11.80
CA ALA A 101 -16.00 9.62 11.63
C ALA A 101 -16.88 9.75 10.38
N TRP A 102 -16.48 9.13 9.27
CA TRP A 102 -17.27 9.08 8.03
C TRP A 102 -18.57 8.27 8.19
N GLU A 103 -18.53 7.14 8.88
CA GLU A 103 -19.73 6.33 9.19
C GLU A 103 -20.73 7.12 10.05
N ALA A 104 -20.25 7.84 11.07
CA ALA A 104 -21.08 8.71 11.89
C ALA A 104 -21.69 9.89 11.09
N ALA A 105 -20.90 10.54 10.24
CA ALA A 105 -21.39 11.63 9.37
C ALA A 105 -22.41 11.13 8.33
N GLN A 106 -22.21 9.93 7.78
CA GLN A 106 -23.18 9.30 6.88
C GLN A 106 -24.49 8.96 7.60
N GLN A 107 -24.44 8.52 8.86
CA GLN A 107 -25.66 8.24 9.61
C GLN A 107 -26.43 9.53 9.91
N ALA A 108 -25.76 10.58 10.38
CA ALA A 108 -26.39 11.88 10.60
C ALA A 108 -27.06 12.44 9.33
N LEU A 109 -26.46 12.27 8.15
CA LEU A 109 -27.08 12.64 6.87
C LEU A 109 -28.40 11.87 6.63
N LYS A 110 -28.44 10.56 6.87
CA LYS A 110 -29.67 9.75 6.71
C LYS A 110 -30.75 10.14 7.71
N ASP A 111 -30.35 10.48 8.94
CA ASP A 111 -31.28 10.88 10.00
C ASP A 111 -31.93 12.24 9.64
N GLU A 112 -31.17 13.20 9.11
CA GLU A 112 -31.67 14.47 8.56
C GLU A 112 -32.51 14.28 7.29
N GLU A 113 -32.12 13.37 6.38
CA GLU A 113 -32.92 13.02 5.19
C GLU A 113 -34.27 12.41 5.57
N ALA A 114 -34.31 11.55 6.59
CA ALA A 114 -35.54 10.96 7.11
C ALA A 114 -36.41 11.99 7.85
N ALA A 115 -35.80 12.88 8.65
CA ALA A 115 -36.50 13.99 9.30
C ALA A 115 -37.14 14.94 8.28
N LYS A 116 -36.39 15.29 7.21
CA LYS A 116 -36.89 16.07 6.07
C LYS A 116 -38.04 15.35 5.35
N GLN A 117 -37.93 14.05 5.08
CA GLN A 117 -39.00 13.30 4.42
C GLN A 117 -40.28 13.34 5.26
N LYS A 118 -40.18 13.11 6.58
CA LYS A 118 -41.34 13.23 7.48
C LYS A 118 -41.99 14.62 7.41
N LEU A 119 -41.20 15.70 7.35
CA LEU A 119 -41.73 17.06 7.21
C LEU A 119 -42.42 17.29 5.86
N CYS A 120 -41.95 16.67 4.77
CA CYS A 120 -42.65 16.67 3.48
C CYS A 120 -44.00 15.93 3.58
N ASP A 121 -44.02 14.78 4.25
CA ASP A 121 -45.23 13.95 4.43
C ASP A 121 -46.26 14.66 5.32
N ASP A 122 -45.84 15.20 6.46
CA ASP A 122 -46.65 15.99 7.40
C ASP A 122 -47.25 17.24 6.71
N LEU A 123 -46.45 17.94 5.88
CA LEU A 123 -46.93 19.09 5.09
C LEU A 123 -47.96 18.66 4.03
N ASN A 124 -47.70 17.57 3.31
CA ASN A 124 -48.65 17.05 2.32
C ASN A 124 -49.98 16.65 2.98
N ASN A 125 -49.94 16.00 4.15
CA ASN A 125 -51.13 15.64 4.92
C ASN A 125 -51.93 16.89 5.31
N LEU A 126 -51.26 17.91 5.87
CA LEU A 126 -51.90 19.18 6.23
C LEU A 126 -52.54 19.91 5.04
N VAL A 127 -51.92 19.86 3.85
CA VAL A 127 -52.50 20.41 2.62
C VAL A 127 -53.76 19.64 2.21
N GLN A 128 -53.74 18.30 2.28
CA GLN A 128 -54.89 17.46 1.96
C GLN A 128 -56.05 17.64 2.96
N GLU A 129 -55.76 17.67 4.27
CA GLU A 129 -56.76 17.91 5.33
C GLU A 129 -57.37 19.31 5.22
N SER A 130 -56.55 20.33 4.93
CA SER A 130 -57.01 21.70 4.71
C SER A 130 -57.91 21.82 3.48
N ALA A 131 -57.54 21.18 2.37
CA ALA A 131 -58.37 21.13 1.17
C ALA A 131 -59.70 20.42 1.43
N ALA A 132 -59.68 19.23 2.03
CA ALA A 132 -60.88 18.47 2.38
C ALA A 132 -61.82 19.27 3.32
N SER A 133 -61.26 19.95 4.32
CA SER A 133 -62.01 20.81 5.24
C SER A 133 -62.64 22.01 4.54
N GLN A 134 -61.94 22.62 3.57
CA GLN A 134 -62.48 23.70 2.75
C GLN A 134 -63.59 23.21 1.82
N TYR A 135 -63.43 22.06 1.15
CA TYR A 135 -64.47 21.48 0.31
C TYR A 135 -65.73 21.12 1.11
N ALA A 136 -65.61 20.44 2.26
CA ALA A 136 -66.75 20.11 3.11
C ALA A 136 -67.53 21.37 3.57
N ARG A 137 -66.81 22.47 3.87
CA ARG A 137 -67.42 23.76 4.22
C ARG A 137 -68.13 24.42 3.02
N LEU A 138 -67.58 24.30 1.81
CA LEU A 138 -68.23 24.79 0.58
C LEU A 138 -69.48 23.97 0.23
N GLU A 139 -69.45 22.65 0.41
CA GLU A 139 -70.63 21.77 0.24
C GLU A 139 -71.73 22.09 1.26
N GLU A 140 -71.37 22.36 2.53
CA GLU A 140 -72.36 22.78 3.52
C GLU A 140 -72.98 24.15 3.17
N LEU A 141 -72.16 25.13 2.76
CA LEU A 141 -72.65 26.44 2.32
C LEU A 141 -73.55 26.34 1.09
N LYS A 142 -73.19 25.50 0.11
CA LYS A 142 -74.03 25.17 -1.05
C LYS A 142 -75.38 24.59 -0.62
N LYS A 143 -75.37 23.54 0.22
CA LYS A 143 -76.58 22.87 0.72
C LYS A 143 -77.48 23.83 1.52
N ARG A 144 -76.91 24.73 2.31
CA ARG A 144 -77.65 25.80 3.02
C ARG A 144 -78.26 26.81 2.04
N LEU A 145 -77.53 27.20 0.99
CA LEU A 145 -78.03 28.14 -0.03
C LEU A 145 -79.13 27.52 -0.91
N GLU A 146 -79.04 26.23 -1.23
CA GLU A 146 -80.10 25.44 -1.89
C GLU A 146 -81.35 25.37 -1.01
N ALA A 147 -81.21 25.05 0.28
CA ALA A 147 -82.32 25.02 1.24
C ALA A 147 -82.99 26.39 1.45
N LEU A 148 -82.26 27.49 1.25
CA LEU A 148 -82.78 28.87 1.27
C LEU A 148 -83.38 29.33 -0.07
N ASN A 149 -83.23 28.56 -1.15
CA ASN A 149 -83.80 28.83 -2.47
C ASN A 149 -84.74 27.70 -2.97
N PRO A 150 -85.75 27.25 -2.20
CA PRO A 150 -86.67 26.20 -2.63
C PRO A 150 -87.46 26.58 -3.91
N SER A 151 -87.67 27.88 -4.13
CA SER A 151 -88.55 28.43 -5.17
C SER A 151 -88.00 28.38 -6.60
N LYS A 152 -86.80 27.82 -6.84
CA LYS A 152 -86.23 27.69 -8.21
C LYS A 152 -86.37 26.30 -8.84
N ILE A 153 -86.85 25.30 -8.12
CA ILE A 153 -86.98 23.91 -8.62
C ILE A 153 -88.30 23.71 -9.40
N SER A 154 -89.24 24.66 -9.36
CA SER A 154 -90.52 24.61 -10.07
C SER A 154 -90.64 25.64 -11.20
N ALA A 155 -89.64 25.71 -12.09
CA ALA A 155 -89.62 26.68 -13.20
C ALA A 155 -88.94 26.18 -14.49
N GLU A 156 -88.85 24.87 -14.74
CA GLU A 156 -88.24 24.33 -15.97
C GLU A 156 -89.19 23.37 -16.71
N ALA A 157 -90.28 23.92 -17.27
CA ALA A 157 -91.33 23.16 -17.95
C ALA A 157 -92.07 23.93 -19.07
N SER A 158 -91.35 24.63 -19.97
CA SER A 158 -91.81 24.95 -21.35
C SER A 158 -90.72 25.62 -22.21
N PRO A 159 -90.65 25.35 -23.53
CA PRO A 159 -89.81 26.07 -24.49
C PRO A 159 -90.57 27.21 -25.24
N ASP A 160 -89.88 28.26 -25.70
CA ASP A 160 -89.61 28.53 -27.14
C ASP A 160 -88.69 29.77 -27.36
N LYS A 161 -88.30 30.09 -28.62
CA LYS A 161 -87.25 31.08 -29.00
C LYS A 161 -87.63 32.57 -28.88
N THR A 162 -86.62 33.45 -28.75
CA THR A 162 -86.47 34.64 -29.66
C THR A 162 -85.05 35.26 -29.71
N GLN A 163 -84.78 36.06 -30.77
CA GLN A 163 -83.47 36.35 -31.39
C GLN A 163 -83.34 37.87 -31.73
N ILE A 164 -82.20 38.52 -32.06
CA ILE A 164 -80.84 38.02 -32.38
C ILE A 164 -79.67 38.78 -31.66
N PRO A 165 -79.44 40.11 -31.81
CA PRO A 165 -78.03 40.60 -31.85
C PRO A 165 -77.65 41.88 -31.06
N ALA A 166 -76.37 42.03 -30.70
CA ALA A 166 -75.65 43.31 -30.53
C ALA A 166 -74.11 43.09 -30.68
N SER A 167 -73.32 44.15 -30.94
CA SER A 167 -71.92 44.05 -31.44
C SER A 167 -70.83 44.46 -30.43
N ILE A 168 -69.57 44.11 -30.75
CA ILE A 168 -68.31 44.32 -30.00
C ILE A 168 -67.78 45.77 -30.16
N PRO A 169 -66.83 46.22 -29.30
CA PRO A 169 -65.41 46.13 -29.68
C PRO A 169 -64.44 45.67 -28.56
N ALA A 170 -63.24 45.22 -28.96
CA ALA A 170 -62.11 44.79 -28.10
C ALA A 170 -61.18 46.01 -27.76
N PRO A 171 -60.05 45.91 -27.00
CA PRO A 171 -59.01 44.86 -26.94
C PRO A 171 -58.73 44.36 -25.48
N ALA A 172 -57.70 43.60 -25.09
CA ALA A 172 -56.44 43.17 -25.74
C ALA A 172 -55.95 41.78 -25.25
N THR A 173 -54.87 41.27 -25.86
CA THR A 173 -54.33 39.89 -25.74
C THR A 173 -53.37 39.65 -24.55
N VAL A 174 -53.54 38.51 -23.87
CA VAL A 174 -52.45 37.64 -23.34
C VAL A 174 -52.91 36.17 -23.47
N GLN A 175 -51.98 35.22 -23.63
CA GLN A 175 -52.29 33.80 -23.89
C GLN A 175 -52.22 32.90 -22.63
N GLU A 176 -52.97 31.80 -22.67
CA GLU A 176 -52.96 30.68 -21.69
C GLU A 176 -51.76 29.74 -21.92
N PRO A 177 -51.38 28.92 -20.92
CA PRO A 177 -51.26 27.49 -21.22
C PRO A 177 -51.73 26.52 -20.11
N THR A 178 -52.52 25.52 -20.49
CA THR A 178 -52.74 24.25 -19.77
C THR A 178 -52.58 23.05 -20.77
N PRO A 179 -52.72 21.75 -20.41
CA PRO A 179 -51.53 20.97 -20.08
C PRO A 179 -51.34 19.61 -20.81
N ALA A 180 -50.14 19.05 -20.64
CA ALA A 180 -49.79 17.60 -20.61
C ALA A 180 -49.69 16.73 -21.91
N ASN A 181 -48.41 16.45 -22.26
CA ASN A 181 -47.81 15.08 -22.40
C ASN A 181 -47.66 14.38 -23.78
N ILE A 182 -46.53 13.65 -23.93
CA ILE A 182 -46.09 12.67 -24.98
C ILE A 182 -46.26 13.09 -26.47
N SER A 183 -45.21 13.22 -27.30
CA SER A 183 -44.33 12.11 -27.75
C SER A 183 -43.10 12.57 -28.57
N THR A 184 -42.15 11.64 -28.81
CA THR A 184 -41.01 11.68 -29.78
C THR A 184 -39.91 12.74 -29.53
N THR A 185 -38.59 12.52 -29.73
CA THR A 185 -37.82 11.36 -30.27
C THR A 185 -36.35 11.39 -29.75
N THR A 186 -35.79 10.22 -29.37
CA THR A 186 -34.48 9.66 -29.81
C THR A 186 -33.15 10.44 -29.57
N PRO A 187 -32.03 9.81 -29.12
CA PRO A 187 -31.87 8.77 -28.10
C PRO A 187 -30.63 8.97 -27.16
N GLN A 188 -30.60 8.26 -26.03
CA GLN A 188 -29.33 7.76 -25.44
C GLN A 188 -29.50 6.28 -25.10
N ASN A 189 -28.46 5.47 -25.31
CA ASN A 189 -28.57 4.00 -25.36
C ASN A 189 -27.60 3.32 -24.38
N PRO A 190 -28.09 2.71 -23.29
CA PRO A 190 -27.29 1.88 -22.39
C PRO A 190 -27.52 0.36 -22.60
N THR A 191 -26.50 -0.31 -23.15
CA THR A 191 -26.00 -1.66 -22.80
C THR A 191 -26.98 -2.75 -22.30
N ASN A 192 -27.15 -3.85 -23.05
CA ASN A 192 -27.11 -5.21 -22.45
C ASN A 192 -26.87 -6.39 -23.43
N ILE A 193 -26.40 -7.51 -22.83
CA ILE A 193 -26.34 -8.92 -23.27
C ILE A 193 -25.38 -9.36 -24.40
N SER A 194 -24.58 -10.36 -24.03
CA SER A 194 -23.54 -11.12 -24.72
C SER A 194 -23.86 -11.76 -26.08
N SER A 195 -22.81 -11.97 -26.86
CA SER A 195 -22.64 -13.19 -27.68
C SER A 195 -21.15 -13.60 -27.74
N ASN A 196 -20.86 -14.89 -27.94
CA ASN A 196 -19.55 -15.50 -27.63
C ASN A 196 -18.60 -15.59 -28.83
N LYS A 197 -17.32 -15.16 -28.67
CA LYS A 197 -16.08 -15.62 -29.37
C LYS A 197 -14.88 -14.75 -28.95
N VAL A 198 -13.63 -15.21 -28.81
CA VAL A 198 -13.01 -16.55 -28.74
C VAL A 198 -11.79 -16.51 -27.78
N GLU A 199 -11.34 -17.69 -27.33
CA GLU A 199 -9.95 -18.10 -27.02
C GLU A 199 -8.98 -17.28 -26.12
N ALA A 200 -8.18 -18.04 -25.36
CA ALA A 200 -6.80 -17.77 -24.93
C ALA A 200 -6.52 -16.63 -23.92
N GLN A 201 -5.53 -16.73 -23.02
CA GLN A 201 -4.83 -17.90 -22.48
C GLN A 201 -4.20 -17.55 -21.11
N ASN A 202 -3.87 -18.58 -20.32
CA ASN A 202 -3.13 -18.51 -19.06
C ASN A 202 -1.73 -17.85 -19.19
N GLN A 203 -1.20 -17.35 -18.06
CA GLN A 203 0.23 -17.29 -17.67
C GLN A 203 1.11 -16.05 -18.03
N ARG A 204 2.07 -15.79 -17.10
CA ARG A 204 3.43 -15.19 -17.25
C ARG A 204 3.70 -13.67 -17.12
N ARG A 205 4.46 -13.34 -16.06
CA ARG A 205 5.69 -12.50 -16.09
C ARG A 205 6.86 -13.30 -16.75
N PRO A 206 8.06 -12.77 -17.11
CA PRO A 206 8.69 -11.51 -16.65
C PRO A 206 9.50 -10.71 -17.72
N THR A 207 10.38 -9.80 -17.23
CA THR A 207 11.60 -9.21 -17.83
C THR A 207 11.53 -8.22 -19.00
N THR A 208 12.21 -7.09 -18.81
CA THR A 208 13.35 -6.63 -19.65
C THR A 208 14.23 -5.67 -18.81
N GLU A 209 15.54 -5.64 -19.08
CA GLU A 209 16.49 -4.72 -18.44
C GLU A 209 17.08 -3.75 -19.47
N ALA A 210 17.16 -2.46 -19.14
CA ALA A 210 18.14 -1.50 -19.68
C ALA A 210 18.00 -0.13 -18.97
N LYS A 211 18.99 0.79 -18.94
CA LYS A 211 20.46 0.69 -18.87
C LYS A 211 21.02 2.11 -18.65
N GLU A 212 21.57 2.39 -17.47
CA GLU A 212 22.61 3.41 -17.13
C GLU A 212 22.62 4.82 -17.78
N LYS A 213 22.84 5.89 -16.97
CA LYS A 213 24.14 6.65 -16.94
C LYS A 213 24.12 7.97 -16.12
N ARG A 214 25.31 8.31 -15.56
CA ARG A 214 25.76 9.58 -14.93
C ARG A 214 25.16 9.94 -13.56
N LYS A 215 25.87 10.59 -12.62
CA LYS A 215 27.33 10.68 -12.28
C LYS A 215 27.42 11.21 -10.82
N PRO A 216 28.34 10.76 -9.95
CA PRO A 216 28.35 11.16 -8.54
C PRO A 216 28.96 12.55 -8.27
N GLN A 217 28.52 13.19 -7.18
CA GLN A 217 29.09 14.41 -6.62
C GLN A 217 29.86 14.10 -5.33
N ASN A 218 31.17 14.39 -5.31
CA ASN A 218 32.03 14.25 -4.14
C ASN A 218 32.26 15.64 -3.50
N SER A 219 32.18 15.72 -2.17
CA SER A 219 32.59 16.91 -1.41
C SER A 219 33.09 16.53 -0.01
N GLY A 220 34.16 15.73 0.04
CA GLY A 220 34.85 15.44 1.30
C GLY A 220 35.49 16.69 1.89
N ARG A 221 35.18 17.01 3.16
CA ARG A 221 36.00 17.91 3.99
C ARG A 221 36.03 17.40 5.43
N GLY A 222 37.11 16.72 5.79
CA GLY A 222 37.35 16.32 7.18
C GLY A 222 37.69 17.53 8.06
N GLY A 223 37.17 17.54 9.28
CA GLY A 223 37.50 18.51 10.33
C GLY A 223 37.30 17.85 11.69
N ARG A 224 38.33 17.89 12.55
CA ARG A 224 38.31 17.32 13.90
C ARG A 224 37.98 18.38 14.94
N GLY A 225 37.33 17.99 16.03
CA GLY A 225 37.09 18.82 17.21
C GLY A 225 35.59 19.01 17.50
N SER A 226 35.13 19.00 18.75
CA SER A 226 35.82 18.60 19.98
C SER A 226 34.82 18.02 21.00
N LEU A 227 35.32 17.25 21.96
CA LEU A 227 34.51 16.64 23.01
C LEU A 227 34.41 17.60 24.21
N ILE A 228 33.23 18.17 24.47
CA ILE A 228 32.91 18.82 25.75
C ILE A 228 31.54 18.33 26.24
N LEU A 229 31.56 17.63 27.37
CA LEU A 229 30.39 17.36 28.19
C LEU A 229 30.25 18.47 29.22
N SER A 230 29.02 18.94 29.46
CA SER A 230 28.66 19.67 30.67
C SER A 230 27.18 19.44 30.96
N LYS A 231 26.86 19.14 32.21
CA LYS A 231 25.53 18.71 32.67
C LYS A 231 25.12 19.61 33.83
N GLY A 232 24.23 20.57 33.56
CA GLY A 232 23.71 21.54 34.53
C GLY A 232 22.19 21.41 34.68
N SER A 233 21.68 21.73 35.87
CA SER A 233 20.26 21.64 36.24
C SER A 233 19.75 23.00 36.70
N GLY A 234 18.51 23.37 36.39
CA GLY A 234 17.91 24.62 36.86
C GLY A 234 16.55 24.99 36.24
N ASN A 235 15.55 25.18 37.10
CA ASN A 235 14.15 25.58 36.86
C ASN A 235 13.86 26.72 35.85
N GLY A 236 12.66 26.66 35.25
CA GLY A 236 11.68 27.77 35.37
C GLY A 236 11.29 28.53 34.09
N GLY A 237 9.97 28.72 33.87
CA GLY A 237 9.39 29.48 32.75
C GLY A 237 9.23 28.63 31.48
N SER A 238 8.06 28.35 30.90
CA SER A 238 6.82 29.15 30.71
C SER A 238 7.06 30.42 29.90
N GLY A 239 6.60 30.44 28.64
CA GLY A 239 6.81 31.58 27.72
C GLY A 239 6.60 31.30 26.24
N TRP A 240 5.57 30.52 25.84
CA TRP A 240 5.26 30.28 24.43
C TRP A 240 4.08 31.14 23.93
N THR A 241 4.30 32.45 23.88
CA THR A 241 3.42 33.42 23.20
C THR A 241 4.29 34.48 22.52
N GLY A 242 4.37 34.42 21.20
CA GLY A 242 5.07 35.41 20.36
C GLY A 242 4.06 36.13 19.46
N ALA A 243 4.34 37.42 19.21
CA ALA A 243 3.44 38.41 18.61
C ALA A 243 2.17 38.75 19.46
N GLY A 244 1.71 40.00 19.48
CA GLY A 244 2.28 41.18 18.83
C GLY A 244 1.23 42.14 18.28
N PHE A 245 0.47 42.78 19.17
CA PHE A 245 -0.39 43.91 18.83
C PHE A 245 -0.07 45.05 19.78
N ASP A 246 0.51 46.10 19.23
CA ASP A 246 0.83 47.35 19.91
C ASP A 246 -0.23 48.39 19.51
N VAL A 247 -0.83 49.05 20.48
CA VAL A 247 -2.01 49.94 20.31
C VAL A 247 -1.99 51.13 21.27
N ASP A 248 -0.83 51.77 21.40
CA ASP A 248 -0.73 53.13 21.94
C ASP A 248 -1.17 54.16 20.88
N LEU A 249 -2.33 54.78 21.07
CA LEU A 249 -2.71 56.04 20.40
C LEU A 249 -3.65 56.87 21.28
N ASN A 250 -3.07 57.71 22.14
CA ASN A 250 -3.77 58.71 22.93
C ASN A 250 -4.19 59.92 22.07
N SER A 251 -5.44 60.38 22.20
CA SER A 251 -5.92 61.73 21.86
C SER A 251 -7.25 61.99 22.55
#